data_AF-A0AAE3IJK5-F1
#
_entry.id   AF-A0AAE3IJK5-F1
#
_cell.length_a   1.000
_cell.length_b   1.000
_cell.length_c   1.000
_cell.angle_alpha   90.00
_cell.angle_beta   90.00
_cell.angle_gamma   90.00
#
_symmetry.space_group_name_H-M   'P 1'
#
loop_
_entity.id
_entity.type
_entity.pdbx_description
1 polymer ?
#
loop_
_entity_poly.entity_id
_entity_poly.type
_entity_poly.pdbx_seq_one_letter_code
_entity_poly.pdbx_strand_id
1 'polypeptide(L)'
;MSGPKGDVEGVNVMLDWVSRANITLEPISYFQFRDTVVVEECATWHDIETGAEISSASVATVFILANGFITAIQRHNNLREALQAASLTEKHRVDYK
;
A
#
# COMPACT_ATOMS: atom_id res chain seq x y z
N MET A 1 6.07 7.18 -4.96
CA MET A 1 4.94 6.34 -5.41
C MET A 1 5.38 5.60 -6.66
N SER A 2 5.63 4.30 -6.56
CA SER A 2 5.76 3.45 -7.75
C SER A 2 4.44 2.71 -7.95
N GLY A 3 3.97 2.66 -9.19
CA GLY A 3 2.76 1.94 -9.59
C GLY A 3 2.75 1.77 -11.12
N PRO A 4 1.70 1.16 -11.69
CA PRO A 4 1.63 0.90 -13.14
C PRO A 4 1.66 2.17 -14.03
N LYS A 5 1.65 3.36 -13.43
CA LYS A 5 1.73 4.68 -14.09
C LYS A 5 3.06 5.43 -13.88
N GLY A 6 4.08 4.78 -13.31
CA GLY A 6 5.42 5.35 -13.14
C GLY A 6 5.75 5.79 -11.70
N ASP A 7 6.98 6.28 -11.53
CA ASP A 7 7.53 6.75 -10.26
C ASP A 7 7.24 8.24 -10.07
N VAL A 8 6.67 8.60 -8.91
CA VAL A 8 6.39 10.01 -8.56
C VAL A 8 6.86 10.31 -7.13
N GLU A 9 7.50 11.45 -6.94
CA GLU A 9 8.08 11.89 -5.66
C GLU A 9 7.34 13.11 -5.08
N GLY A 10 7.32 13.21 -3.74
CA GLY A 10 6.78 14.36 -3.00
C GLY A 10 5.50 14.06 -2.20
N VAL A 11 5.45 14.58 -0.96
CA VAL A 11 4.32 14.39 -0.02
C VAL A 11 2.99 14.90 -0.61
N ASN A 12 3.02 16.02 -1.33
CA ASN A 12 1.83 16.57 -1.97
C ASN A 12 1.24 15.63 -3.04
N VAL A 13 2.07 14.84 -3.72
CA VAL A 13 1.60 13.86 -4.70
C VAL A 13 0.93 12.68 -4.01
N MET A 14 1.50 12.22 -2.90
CA MET A 14 0.87 11.19 -2.08
C MET A 14 -0.49 11.66 -1.56
N LEU A 15 -0.56 12.88 -1.01
CA LEU A 15 -1.81 13.45 -0.50
C LEU A 15 -2.84 13.66 -1.61
N ASP A 16 -2.43 14.14 -2.78
CA ASP A 16 -3.32 14.29 -3.95
C ASP A 16 -3.82 12.93 -4.44
N TRP A 17 -2.96 11.91 -4.49
CA TRP A 17 -3.36 10.53 -4.81
C TRP A 17 -4.37 9.96 -3.80
N VAL A 18 -4.12 10.11 -2.49
CA VAL A 18 -5.06 9.68 -1.45
C VAL A 18 -6.39 10.41 -1.60
N SER A 19 -6.37 11.72 -1.84
CA SER A 19 -7.59 12.53 -1.95
C SER A 19 -8.46 12.16 -3.16
N ARG A 20 -7.84 11.72 -4.27
CA ARG A 20 -8.55 11.42 -5.52
C ARG A 20 -8.96 9.96 -5.67
N ALA A 21 -8.32 9.06 -4.93
CA ALA A 21 -8.53 7.63 -5.12
C ALA A 21 -9.88 7.12 -4.58
N ASN A 22 -10.57 7.91 -3.74
CA ASN A 22 -11.83 7.56 -3.08
C ASN A 22 -11.85 6.09 -2.63
N ILE A 23 -10.76 5.71 -1.94
CA ILE A 23 -10.39 4.34 -1.64
C ILE A 23 -10.38 4.13 -0.13
N THR A 24 -10.95 3.03 0.31
CA THR A 24 -10.79 2.49 1.67
C THR A 24 -9.78 1.35 1.61
N LEU A 25 -8.79 1.37 2.50
CA LEU A 25 -7.78 0.31 2.61
C LEU A 25 -7.88 -0.30 4.02
N GLU A 26 -8.29 -1.56 4.08
CA GLU A 26 -8.34 -2.32 5.33
C GLU A 26 -7.17 -3.30 5.40
N PRO A 27 -6.24 -3.14 6.35
CA PRO A 27 -5.11 -4.06 6.48
C PRO A 27 -5.56 -5.48 6.84
N ILE A 28 -5.01 -6.47 6.13
CA ILE A 28 -5.25 -7.90 6.33
C ILE A 28 -4.05 -8.56 7.01
N SER A 29 -2.84 -8.24 6.54
CA SER A 29 -1.62 -8.83 7.07
C SER A 29 -0.41 -7.90 6.92
N TYR A 30 0.56 -8.07 7.81
CA TYR A 30 1.75 -7.23 7.89
C TYR A 30 3.01 -8.07 7.84
N PHE A 31 4.01 -7.57 7.13
CA PHE A 31 5.35 -8.14 7.07
C PHE A 31 6.37 -7.04 7.29
N GLN A 32 7.39 -7.31 8.09
CA GLN A 32 8.40 -6.30 8.39
C GLN A 32 9.80 -6.88 8.45
N PHE A 33 10.74 -6.17 7.84
CA PHE A 33 12.15 -6.43 8.02
C PHE A 33 12.93 -5.12 7.93
N ARG A 34 13.65 -4.77 9.00
CA ARG A 34 14.36 -3.50 9.14
C ARG A 34 13.42 -2.31 8.86
N ASP A 35 13.77 -1.48 7.90
CA ASP A 35 13.05 -0.28 7.51
C ASP A 35 12.01 -0.53 6.41
N THR A 36 11.71 -1.79 6.07
CA THR A 36 10.72 -2.14 5.06
C THR A 36 9.52 -2.81 5.70
N VAL A 37 8.32 -2.30 5.39
CA VAL A 37 7.03 -2.87 5.79
C VAL A 37 6.23 -3.19 4.54
N VAL A 38 5.62 -4.37 4.50
CA VAL A 38 4.63 -4.74 3.48
C VAL A 38 3.30 -4.95 4.18
N VAL A 39 2.25 -4.31 3.67
CA VAL A 39 0.88 -4.47 4.15
C VAL A 39 0.06 -5.07 3.03
N GLU A 40 -0.59 -6.20 3.29
CA GLU A 40 -1.68 -6.70 2.46
C GLU A 40 -2.97 -6.01 2.88
N GLU A 41 -3.76 -5.54 1.93
CA GLU A 41 -4.91 -4.68 2.18
C GLU A 41 -6.11 -5.15 1.35
N CYS A 42 -7.31 -5.12 1.94
CA CYS A 42 -8.55 -5.11 1.18
C CYS A 42 -8.78 -3.68 0.72
N ALA A 43 -8.63 -3.44 -0.59
CA ALA A 43 -8.94 -2.16 -1.20
C ALA A 43 -10.37 -2.13 -1.70
N THR A 44 -11.13 -1.13 -1.29
CA THR A 44 -12.49 -0.85 -1.77
C THR A 44 -12.53 0.52 -2.41
N TRP A 45 -12.98 0.59 -3.67
CA TRP A 45 -13.15 1.84 -4.40
C TRP A 45 -14.62 2.26 -4.38
N HIS A 46 -14.85 3.53 -4.11
CA HIS A 46 -16.18 4.10 -4.02
C HIS A 46 -16.43 5.07 -5.17
N ASP A 47 -17.69 5.13 -5.60
CA ASP A 47 -18.18 6.15 -6.51
C ASP A 47 -18.13 7.52 -5.83
N ILE A 48 -17.61 8.52 -6.55
CA ILE A 48 -17.38 9.85 -5.98
C ILE A 48 -18.70 10.59 -5.73
N GLU A 49 -19.72 10.35 -6.56
CA GLU A 49 -20.99 11.08 -6.46
C GLU A 49 -21.94 10.44 -5.44
N THR A 50 -21.95 9.11 -5.39
CA THR A 50 -22.92 8.33 -4.60
C THR A 50 -22.33 7.69 -3.34
N GLY A 51 -20.99 7.57 -3.25
CA GLY A 51 -20.30 6.85 -2.18
C GLY A 51 -20.46 5.34 -2.22
N ALA A 52 -21.19 4.79 -3.20
CA ALA A 52 -21.42 3.36 -3.34
C ALA A 52 -20.13 2.63 -3.70
N GLU A 53 -19.96 1.41 -3.20
CA GLU A 53 -18.84 0.55 -3.63
C GLU A 53 -18.97 0.23 -5.13
N ILE A 54 -17.90 0.50 -5.88
CA ILE A 54 -17.78 0.14 -7.30
C ILE A 54 -17.05 -1.20 -7.43
N SER A 55 -15.99 -1.38 -6.66
CA SER A 55 -15.14 -2.56 -6.72
C SER A 55 -14.34 -2.76 -5.45
N SER A 56 -13.89 -3.99 -5.25
CA SER A 56 -12.94 -4.36 -4.21
C SER A 56 -11.92 -5.37 -4.71
N ALA A 57 -10.70 -5.31 -4.16
CA ALA A 57 -9.60 -6.23 -4.48
C ALA A 57 -8.58 -6.31 -3.34
N SER A 58 -7.94 -7.48 -3.19
CA SER A 58 -6.73 -7.57 -2.36
C SER A 58 -5.56 -6.93 -3.11
N VAL A 59 -4.88 -6.00 -2.46
CA VAL A 59 -3.67 -5.34 -2.94
C VAL A 59 -2.58 -5.47 -1.88
N ALA A 60 -1.36 -5.06 -2.22
CA ALA A 60 -0.32 -4.94 -1.21
C ALA A 60 0.55 -3.71 -1.44
N THR A 61 0.95 -3.08 -0.34
CA THR A 61 1.73 -1.84 -0.36
C THR A 61 3.05 -2.04 0.38
N VAL A 62 4.15 -1.71 -0.27
CA VAL A 62 5.49 -1.64 0.33
C VAL A 62 5.72 -0.22 0.82
N PHE A 63 6.10 -0.09 2.08
CA PHE A 63 6.52 1.14 2.72
C PHE A 63 8.00 1.03 3.08
N ILE A 64 8.78 2.04 2.69
CA ILE A 64 10.17 2.20 3.12
C ILE A 64 10.21 3.31 4.18
N LEU A 65 10.88 3.02 5.29
CA LEU A 65 11.02 3.90 6.43
C LEU A 65 12.44 4.49 6.47
N ALA A 66 12.56 5.70 7.01
CA ALA A 66 13.83 6.22 7.50
C ALA A 66 13.55 7.10 8.71
N ASN A 67 14.25 6.84 9.83
CA ASN A 67 14.07 7.58 11.09
C ASN A 67 12.62 7.62 11.58
N GLY A 68 11.86 6.55 11.37
CA GLY A 68 10.44 6.46 11.79
C GLY A 68 9.44 7.12 10.83
N PHE A 69 9.90 7.67 9.71
CA PHE A 69 9.03 8.28 8.70
C PHE A 69 8.99 7.44 7.42
N ILE A 70 7.83 7.41 6.76
CA ILE A 70 7.69 6.81 5.43
C ILE A 70 8.41 7.71 4.41
N THR A 71 9.38 7.14 3.69
CA THR A 71 10.15 7.81 2.64
C THR A 71 9.78 7.35 1.24
N ALA A 72 9.25 6.13 1.10
CA ALA A 72 8.73 5.62 -0.16
C ALA A 72 7.52 4.70 0.04
N ILE A 73 6.67 4.67 -0.98
CA ILE A 73 5.47 3.84 -1.06
C ILE A 73 5.39 3.25 -2.46
N GLN A 74 5.14 1.94 -2.54
CA GLN A 74 4.95 1.21 -3.79
C GLN A 74 3.74 0.29 -3.65
N ARG A 75 2.73 0.46 -4.52
CA ARG A 75 1.53 -0.37 -4.50
C ARG A 75 1.60 -1.42 -5.60
N HIS A 76 1.33 -2.66 -5.22
CA HIS A 76 1.32 -3.83 -6.08
C HIS A 76 -0.09 -4.43 -6.14
N ASN A 77 -0.35 -5.20 -7.18
CA ASN A 77 -1.68 -5.80 -7.41
C ASN A 77 -1.96 -6.98 -6.48
N ASN A 78 -0.93 -7.53 -5.82
CA ASN A 78 -1.07 -8.65 -4.89
C ASN A 78 0.13 -8.73 -3.94
N LEU A 79 -0.07 -9.47 -2.83
CA LEU A 79 0.95 -9.67 -1.80
C LEU A 79 2.25 -10.30 -2.33
N ARG A 80 2.15 -11.26 -3.26
CA ARG A 80 3.34 -11.97 -3.78
C ARG A 80 4.31 -11.01 -4.46
N GLU A 81 3.79 -10.13 -5.31
CA GLU A 81 4.59 -9.10 -6.00
C GLU A 81 5.25 -8.14 -5.01
N ALA A 82 4.50 -7.69 -3.99
CA ALA A 82 5.04 -6.78 -2.97
C ALA A 82 6.15 -7.45 -2.13
N LEU A 83 5.94 -8.69 -1.68
CA LEU A 83 6.96 -9.45 -0.94
C LEU A 83 8.21 -9.67 -1.80
N GLN A 84 8.05 -10.00 -3.08
CA GLN A 84 9.17 -10.16 -4.01
C GLN A 84 9.93 -8.85 -4.20
N ALA A 85 9.24 -7.74 -4.45
CA ALA A 85 9.85 -6.42 -4.61
C ALA A 85 10.64 -6.00 -3.36
N ALA A 86 10.10 -6.30 -2.18
CA ALA A 86 10.70 -5.96 -0.91
C ALA A 86 11.75 -6.98 -0.42
N SER A 87 11.91 -8.13 -1.11
CA SER A 87 12.73 -9.28 -0.67
C SER A 87 12.31 -9.86 0.69
N LEU A 88 11.01 -9.81 1.01
CA LEU A 88 10.42 -10.46 2.19
C LEU A 88 9.78 -11.81 1.82
N THR A 89 9.45 -12.56 2.86
CA THR A 89 8.81 -13.89 2.79
C THR A 89 7.88 -14.03 4.00
N GLU A 90 7.10 -15.11 4.05
CA GLU A 90 6.20 -15.41 5.17
C GLU A 90 6.86 -15.42 6.55
N LYS A 91 8.17 -15.67 6.63
CA LYS A 91 8.93 -15.64 7.89
C LYS A 91 8.97 -14.25 8.54
N HIS A 92 8.71 -13.21 7.76
CA HIS A 92 8.73 -11.83 8.23
C HIS A 92 7.34 -11.32 8.61
N ARG A 93 6.32 -12.19 8.63
CA ARG A 93 4.98 -11.83 9.09
C ARG A 93 5.05 -11.37 10.54
N VAL A 94 4.37 -10.28 10.84
CA VAL A 94 4.27 -9.71 12.19
C VAL A 94 2.81 -9.52 12.55
N ASP A 95 2.50 -9.66 13.84
CA ASP A 95 1.19 -9.33 14.37
C ASP A 95 1.15 -7.83 14.69
N TYR A 96 0.30 -7.09 14.00
CA TYR A 96 -0.02 -5.71 14.31
C TYR A 96 -1.41 -5.67 14.96
N LYS A 97 -1.51 -5.03 16.13
CA LYS A 97 -2.76 -4.82 16.87
C LYS A 97 -3.28 -3.41 16.66
#